data_AF-A0A353LU05-F1
#
_entry.id   AF-A0A353LU05-F1
#
_cell.length_a   1.000
_cell.length_b   1.000
_cell.length_c   1.000
_cell.angle_alpha   90.00
_cell.angle_beta   90.00
_cell.angle_gamma   90.00
#
_symmetry.space_group_name_H-M   'P 1'
#
loop_
_entity.id
_entity.type
_entity.pdbx_description
1 polymer ?
#
loop_
_entity_poly.entity_id
_entity_poly.type
_entity_poly.pdbx_seq_one_letter_code
_entity_poly.pdbx_strand_id
1 'polypeptide(L)'
;MRILGCLSVILGLTSGAALAEPHRQHAPHEHGHGTLNLAIDGKKMVLQLTAPSQDIVGFEHAATTPSQQEAVHHARTALSSPADLFTLSAAAECAFQHQSIRIG
;
A
#
# COMPACT_ATOMS: atom_id res chain seq x y z
N MET A 1 -54.59 5.52 62.52
CA MET A 1 -53.26 4.94 62.27
C MET A 1 -53.32 4.07 61.04
N ARG A 2 -52.93 4.59 59.87
CA ARG A 2 -52.56 3.84 58.66
C ARG A 2 -52.05 4.85 57.63
N ILE A 3 -50.73 5.02 57.66
CA ILE A 3 -49.94 5.71 56.65
C ILE A 3 -49.97 4.82 55.40
N LEU A 4 -50.58 5.28 54.31
CA LEU A 4 -50.55 4.61 53.00
C LEU A 4 -51.06 5.61 51.96
N GLY A 5 -50.34 6.05 50.93
CA GLY A 5 -49.00 5.74 50.46
C GLY A 5 -48.64 6.77 49.37
N CYS A 6 -47.34 6.95 49.17
CA CYS A 6 -46.73 7.81 48.17
C CYS A 6 -47.37 7.69 46.78
N LEU A 7 -47.67 8.81 46.13
CA LEU A 7 -47.64 8.87 44.67
C LEU A 7 -47.34 10.28 44.15
N SER A 8 -46.13 10.77 44.40
CA SER A 8 -45.55 11.84 43.61
C SER A 8 -45.02 11.22 42.31
N VAL A 9 -45.81 11.26 41.23
CA VAL A 9 -45.33 10.90 39.89
C VAL A 9 -44.50 12.07 39.37
N ILE A 10 -43.19 12.03 39.60
CA ILE A 10 -42.23 12.90 38.93
C ILE A 10 -41.90 12.22 37.59
N LEU A 11 -42.55 12.65 36.52
CA LEU A 11 -42.24 12.22 35.17
C LEU A 11 -40.95 12.92 34.70
N GLY A 12 -39.80 12.39 35.10
CA GLY A 12 -38.51 12.84 34.62
C GLY A 12 -38.30 12.40 33.17
N LEU A 13 -38.40 13.35 32.24
CA LEU A 13 -37.90 13.18 30.87
C LEU A 13 -36.37 13.06 30.95
N THR A 14 -35.86 11.83 31.02
CA THR A 14 -34.45 11.57 30.82
C THR A 14 -34.15 11.68 29.33
N SER A 15 -33.67 12.85 28.89
CA SER A 15 -33.06 12.97 27.57
C SER A 15 -31.88 12.00 27.52
N GLY A 16 -32.05 10.87 26.84
CA GLY A 16 -30.97 9.94 26.57
C GLY A 16 -29.89 10.70 25.81
N ALA A 17 -28.70 10.81 26.39
CA ALA A 17 -27.54 11.27 25.65
C ALA A 17 -27.32 10.29 24.50
N ALA A 18 -27.59 10.70 23.27
CA ALA A 18 -27.13 9.98 22.09
C ALA A 18 -25.59 10.02 22.16
N LEU A 19 -24.97 8.90 22.55
CA LEU A 19 -23.54 8.71 22.41
C LEU A 19 -23.25 8.66 20.91
N ALA A 20 -22.88 9.79 20.33
CA ALA A 20 -22.30 9.80 18.99
C ALA A 20 -21.01 8.98 19.06
N GLU A 21 -21.00 7.81 18.42
CA GLU A 21 -19.76 7.07 18.21
C GLU A 21 -18.77 8.01 17.49
N PRO A 22 -17.54 8.18 18.00
CA PRO A 22 -16.57 9.00 17.32
C PRO A 22 -16.35 8.38 15.94
N HIS A 23 -16.75 9.11 14.89
CA HIS A 23 -16.45 8.76 13.51
C HIS A 23 -14.93 8.70 13.37
N ARG A 24 -14.36 7.50 13.51
CA ARG A 24 -12.97 7.25 13.17
C ARG A 24 -12.88 7.29 11.65
N GLN A 25 -12.56 8.46 11.12
CA GLN A 25 -12.17 8.56 9.73
C GLN A 25 -10.86 7.79 9.56
N HIS A 26 -10.85 6.85 8.62
CA HIS A 26 -9.61 6.19 8.24
C HIS A 26 -8.64 7.27 7.76
N ALA A 27 -7.39 7.20 8.26
CA ALA A 27 -6.33 8.05 7.76
C ALA A 27 -6.23 7.91 6.22
N PRO A 28 -5.71 8.93 5.51
CA PRO A 28 -5.46 8.82 4.08
C PRO A 28 -4.70 7.53 3.78
N HIS A 29 -5.26 6.70 2.91
CA HIS A 29 -4.60 5.49 2.44
C HIS A 29 -4.08 5.78 1.03
N GLU A 30 -2.77 5.70 0.85
CA GLU A 30 -2.16 5.81 -0.48
C GLU A 30 -2.18 4.42 -1.12
N HIS A 31 -2.96 4.28 -2.18
CA HIS A 31 -2.92 3.08 -3.02
C HIS A 31 -1.82 3.24 -4.07
N GLY A 32 -1.02 2.20 -4.26
CA GLY A 32 -0.14 2.08 -5.43
C GLY A 32 1.00 3.10 -5.52
N HIS A 33 1.68 3.39 -4.41
CA HIS A 33 2.81 4.32 -4.39
C HIS A 33 4.11 3.61 -4.76
N GLY A 34 4.68 3.93 -5.92
CA GLY A 34 6.03 3.54 -6.31
C GLY A 34 7.04 4.68 -6.20
N THR A 35 8.31 4.35 -5.95
CA THR A 35 9.44 5.28 -5.95
C THR A 35 10.51 4.82 -6.93
N LEU A 36 10.97 5.73 -7.79
CA LEU A 36 12.14 5.53 -8.66
C LEU A 36 13.27 6.45 -8.20
N ASN A 37 14.36 5.86 -7.73
CA ASN A 37 15.58 6.59 -7.37
C ASN A 37 16.58 6.55 -8.53
N LEU A 38 17.26 7.68 -8.73
CA LEU A 38 18.38 7.81 -9.66
C LEU A 38 19.57 8.42 -8.92
N ALA A 39 20.71 7.73 -8.96
CA ALA A 39 21.97 8.23 -8.44
C ALA A 39 23.06 8.16 -9.52
N ILE A 40 23.89 9.20 -9.59
CA ILE A 40 25.02 9.30 -10.50
C ILE A 40 26.28 9.59 -9.68
N ASP A 41 27.31 8.76 -9.85
CA ASP A 41 28.63 8.92 -9.25
C ASP A 41 29.70 8.74 -10.34
N GLY A 42 30.28 9.85 -10.79
CA GLY A 42 31.19 9.89 -11.93
C GLY A 42 30.56 9.32 -13.19
N LYS A 43 31.03 8.15 -13.64
CA LYS A 43 30.52 7.42 -14.82
C LYS A 43 29.55 6.30 -14.48
N LYS A 44 29.17 6.15 -13.21
CA LYS A 44 28.23 5.13 -12.76
C LYS A 44 26.87 5.78 -12.53
N MET A 45 25.84 5.12 -13.06
CA MET A 45 24.45 5.48 -12.83
C MET A 45 23.72 4.27 -12.27
N VAL A 46 22.90 4.49 -11.24
CA VAL A 46 22.06 3.47 -10.64
C VAL A 46 20.62 3.94 -10.65
N LEU A 47 19.73 3.09 -11.16
CA LEU A 47 18.28 3.23 -11.10
C LEU A 47 17.74 2.18 -10.11
N GLN A 48 16.85 2.59 -9.23
CA GLN A 48 16.17 1.69 -8.30
C GLN A 48 14.68 1.98 -8.28
N LEU A 49 13.88 1.04 -8.75
CA LEU A 49 12.43 1.06 -8.64
C LEU A 49 11.99 0.26 -7.40
N THR A 50 11.18 0.87 -6.54
CA THR A 50 10.51 0.22 -5.42
C THR A 50 9.01 0.46 -5.57
N ALA A 51 8.21 -0.59 -5.53
CA ALA A 51 6.75 -0.50 -5.62
C ALA A 51 6.10 -1.64 -4.80
N PRO A 52 4.85 -1.47 -4.34
CA PRO A 52 4.04 -2.54 -3.79
C PRO A 52 3.98 -3.76 -4.73
N SER A 53 4.10 -4.97 -4.17
CA SER A 53 4.01 -6.22 -4.95
C SER A 53 2.68 -6.32 -5.72
N GLN A 54 1.58 -5.78 -5.17
CA GLN A 54 0.29 -5.75 -5.85
C GLN A 54 0.30 -4.96 -7.17
N ASP A 55 1.13 -3.93 -7.29
CA ASP A 55 1.22 -3.12 -8.52
C ASP A 55 1.98 -3.85 -9.63
N ILE A 56 2.69 -4.93 -9.27
CA ILE A 56 3.52 -5.71 -10.19
C ILE A 56 2.89 -7.08 -10.50
N VAL A 57 2.41 -7.80 -9.47
CA VAL A 57 1.87 -9.16 -9.59
C VAL A 57 0.38 -9.28 -9.28
N GLY A 58 -0.27 -8.22 -8.78
CA GLY A 58 -1.71 -8.17 -8.53
C GLY A 58 -2.17 -8.68 -7.16
N PHE A 59 -1.24 -8.97 -6.24
CA PHE A 59 -1.55 -9.41 -4.87
C PHE A 59 -0.44 -9.02 -3.87
N GLU A 60 -0.77 -8.96 -2.57
CA GLU A 60 0.10 -8.44 -1.50
C GLU A 60 0.84 -9.52 -0.68
N HIS A 61 0.42 -10.77 -0.77
CA HIS A 61 0.96 -11.86 0.03
C HIS A 61 1.97 -12.72 -0.76
N ALA A 62 2.77 -13.53 -0.07
CA ALA A 62 3.66 -14.47 -0.74
C ALA A 62 2.88 -15.42 -1.68
N ALA A 63 3.42 -15.68 -2.86
CA ALA A 63 2.80 -16.59 -3.83
C ALA A 63 2.74 -18.03 -3.28
N THR A 64 1.54 -18.59 -3.11
CA THR A 64 1.33 -19.95 -2.59
C THR A 64 0.75 -20.92 -3.61
N THR A 65 0.10 -20.41 -4.65
CA THR A 65 -0.50 -21.24 -5.71
C THR A 65 0.36 -21.27 -6.96
N PRO A 66 0.24 -22.30 -7.82
CA PRO A 66 0.98 -22.36 -9.08
C PRO A 66 0.75 -21.13 -9.98
N SER A 67 -0.48 -20.61 -10.03
CA SER A 67 -0.81 -19.41 -10.81
C SER A 67 -0.13 -18.15 -10.28
N GLN A 68 -0.02 -18.00 -8.95
CA GLN A 68 0.68 -16.87 -8.35
C GLN A 68 2.20 -16.96 -8.55
N GLN A 69 2.75 -18.17 -8.48
CA GLN A 69 4.17 -18.40 -8.75
C GLN A 69 4.50 -18.07 -10.21
N GLU A 70 3.63 -18.42 -11.16
CA GLU A 70 3.80 -18.04 -12.55
C GLU A 70 3.69 -16.52 -12.75
N ALA A 71 2.77 -15.84 -12.05
CA ALA A 71 2.69 -14.37 -12.10
C ALA A 71 4.00 -13.70 -11.63
N VAL A 72 4.60 -14.20 -10.55
CA VAL A 72 5.92 -13.74 -10.06
C VAL A 72 7.03 -14.03 -11.08
N HIS A 73 7.02 -15.20 -11.70
CA HIS A 73 8.00 -15.58 -12.72
C HIS A 73 7.90 -14.68 -13.96
N HIS A 74 6.69 -14.43 -14.44
CA HIS A 74 6.41 -13.52 -15.55
C HIS A 74 6.87 -12.10 -15.23
N ALA A 75 6.53 -11.57 -14.04
CA ALA A 75 6.98 -10.26 -13.60
C ALA A 75 8.51 -10.15 -13.54
N ARG A 76 9.20 -11.17 -13.00
CA ARG A 76 10.66 -11.22 -12.97
C ARG A 76 11.25 -11.19 -14.37
N THR A 77 10.66 -11.90 -15.31
CA THR A 77 11.10 -11.95 -16.71
C THR A 77 10.94 -10.59 -17.37
N ALA A 78 9.77 -9.96 -17.25
CA ALA A 78 9.52 -8.61 -17.76
C ALA A 78 10.50 -7.57 -17.17
N LEU A 79 10.80 -7.69 -15.87
CA LEU A 79 11.72 -6.78 -15.19
C LEU A 79 13.21 -7.05 -15.49
N SER A 80 13.54 -8.16 -16.15
CA SER A 80 14.92 -8.57 -16.44
C SER A 80 15.53 -7.92 -17.69
N SER A 81 14.75 -7.12 -18.40
CA SER A 81 15.17 -6.35 -19.58
C SER A 81 15.16 -4.84 -19.29
N PRO A 82 16.21 -4.27 -18.66
CA PRO A 82 16.26 -2.86 -18.30
C PRO A 82 16.04 -1.90 -19.49
N ALA A 83 16.45 -2.29 -20.70
CA ALA A 83 16.28 -1.49 -21.90
C ALA A 83 14.80 -1.35 -22.32
N ASP A 84 13.95 -2.31 -21.95
CA ASP A 84 12.50 -2.25 -22.19
C ASP A 84 11.80 -1.38 -21.13
N LEU A 85 12.43 -1.20 -19.96
CA LEU A 85 11.90 -0.43 -18.83
C LEU A 85 12.34 1.03 -18.85
N PHE A 86 13.58 1.29 -19.24
CA PHE A 86 14.21 2.61 -19.14
C PHE A 86 14.92 2.96 -20.44
N THR A 87 14.50 4.06 -21.06
CA THR A 87 15.22 4.64 -22.20
C THR A 87 16.19 5.71 -21.69
N LEU A 88 17.47 5.54 -22.03
CA LEU A 88 18.52 6.51 -21.77
C LEU A 88 18.92 7.19 -23.08
N SER A 89 19.34 8.46 -23.01
CA SER A 89 19.83 9.16 -24.21
C SER A 89 21.07 8.48 -24.77
N ALA A 90 21.15 8.28 -26.08
CA ALA A 90 22.33 7.71 -26.74
C ALA A 90 23.63 8.49 -26.42
N ALA A 91 23.53 9.81 -26.25
CA ALA A 91 24.64 10.69 -25.86
C ALA A 91 25.21 10.41 -24.46
N ALA A 92 24.49 9.66 -23.61
CA ALA A 92 25.00 9.26 -22.29
C ALA A 92 25.93 8.04 -22.38
N GLU A 93 25.98 7.35 -23.53
CA GLU A 93 26.86 6.20 -23.81
C GLU A 93 26.86 5.15 -22.69
N CYS A 94 25.71 4.97 -22.03
CA CYS A 94 25.57 4.05 -20.92
C CYS A 94 25.60 2.60 -21.40
N ALA A 95 26.39 1.76 -20.73
CA ALA A 95 26.38 0.32 -20.91
C ALA A 95 25.78 -0.35 -19.69
N PHE A 96 24.89 -1.31 -19.90
CA PHE A 96 24.33 -2.11 -18.81
C PHE A 96 25.43 -2.94 -18.12
N GLN A 97 25.44 -2.94 -16.79
CA GLN A 97 26.47 -3.62 -15.99
C GLN A 97 25.88 -4.69 -15.07
N HIS A 98 24.81 -4.37 -14.34
CA HIS A 98 24.26 -5.24 -13.31
C HIS A 98 22.77 -5.00 -13.10
N GLN A 99 22.04 -6.06 -12.74
CA GLN A 99 20.67 -5.99 -12.25
C GLN A 99 20.44 -6.92 -11.06
N SER A 100 19.53 -6.51 -10.20
CA SER A 100 18.98 -7.35 -9.14
C SER A 100 17.48 -7.13 -9.05
N ILE A 101 16.71 -8.21 -9.03
CA ILE A 101 15.25 -8.17 -8.96
C ILE A 101 14.80 -8.93 -7.72
N ARG A 102 14.04 -8.26 -6.85
CA ARG A 102 13.41 -8.86 -5.67
C ARG A 102 11.92 -8.61 -5.76
N ILE A 103 11.16 -9.71 -5.75
CA ILE A 103 9.70 -9.73 -5.69
C ILE A 103 9.39 -10.66 -4.52
N GLY A 104 8.70 -10.16 -3.51
CA GLY A 104 8.43 -10.83 -2.25
C GLY A 104 7.04 -10.51 -1.74
#